data_AF-A0A529F8U6-F1
#
_entry.id   AF-A0A529F8U6-F1
#
_cell.length_a   1.000
_cell.length_b   1.000
_cell.length_c   1.000
_cell.angle_alpha   90.00
_cell.angle_beta   90.00
_cell.angle_gamma   90.00
#
_symmetry.space_group_name_H-M   'P 1'
#
loop_
_entity.id
_entity.type
_entity.pdbx_description
1 polymer ?
#
loop_
_entity_poly.entity_id
_entity_poly.type
_entity_poly.pdbx_seq_one_letter_code
_entity_poly.pdbx_strand_id
1 'polypeptide(L)'
;KAAAPKAAAKKAAPASTKAATGKADNLRRLIGIGPVNEKLLKGLGVTSYAQIAAWTAADVKRIEDVLNFDGRIAREQWIEQAKLLAAGDEKEFARRFPTAGTAS
;
A
#
# COMPACT_ATOMS: atom_id res chain seq x y z
N LYS A 1 -31.84 8.23 5.28
CA LYS A 1 -31.31 7.14 6.14
C LYS A 1 -29.87 7.49 6.50
N ALA A 2 -29.62 7.79 7.77
CA ALA A 2 -28.34 8.23 8.31
C ALA A 2 -27.40 7.05 8.60
N ALA A 3 -26.08 7.27 8.46
CA ALA A 3 -24.94 6.75 9.24
C ALA A 3 -23.69 6.65 8.34
N ALA A 4 -22.46 7.05 8.67
CA ALA A 4 -21.85 7.95 9.65
C ALA A 4 -20.36 8.01 9.21
N PRO A 5 -19.69 9.18 9.21
CA PRO A 5 -18.25 9.27 9.04
C PRO A 5 -17.59 8.92 10.38
N LYS A 6 -16.63 7.98 10.41
CA LYS A 6 -15.80 7.75 11.60
C LYS A 6 -14.35 7.53 11.21
N ALA A 7 -13.60 8.62 11.27
CA ALA A 7 -12.17 8.60 11.51
C ALA A 7 -11.88 7.92 12.86
N ALA A 8 -10.86 7.05 12.92
CA ALA A 8 -9.91 6.97 14.04
C ALA A 8 -8.94 5.78 13.86
N ALA A 9 -7.75 6.08 13.36
CA ALA A 9 -6.52 5.48 13.89
C ALA A 9 -5.37 6.50 13.73
N LYS A 10 -5.46 7.62 14.46
CA LYS A 10 -4.26 8.36 14.86
C LYS A 10 -3.62 7.58 16.00
N LYS A 11 -2.49 6.90 15.74
CA LYS A 11 -1.26 6.84 16.55
C LYS A 11 -0.34 5.72 16.03
N ALA A 12 0.55 6.07 15.11
CA ALA A 12 1.84 5.40 14.96
C ALA A 12 2.93 6.48 15.04
N ALA A 13 3.96 6.18 15.82
CA ALA A 13 4.96 7.04 16.43
C ALA A 13 5.86 7.82 15.43
N PRO A 14 6.61 8.84 15.88
CA PRO A 14 7.48 9.64 15.03
C PRO A 14 8.82 8.92 14.80
N ALA A 15 9.03 8.38 13.61
CA ALA A 15 10.33 7.94 13.08
C ALA A 15 10.09 7.53 11.61
N SER A 16 10.79 7.97 10.58
CA SER A 16 12.03 8.72 10.51
C SER A 16 12.01 9.60 9.27
N THR A 17 12.64 10.75 9.41
CA THR A 17 13.03 11.68 8.36
C THR A 17 13.83 10.96 7.27
N LYS A 18 13.15 10.36 6.30
CA LYS A 18 13.66 10.12 4.96
C LYS A 18 12.53 10.20 3.94
N ALA A 19 11.72 11.25 4.06
CA ALA A 19 11.01 11.77 2.90
C ALA A 19 12.08 12.26 1.92
N ALA A 20 12.58 11.34 1.10
CA ALA A 20 13.43 11.65 -0.02
C ALA A 20 12.58 12.50 -0.98
N THR A 21 12.69 13.82 -0.83
CA THR A 21 12.55 14.82 -1.89
C THR A 21 11.40 14.55 -2.87
N GLY A 22 10.15 14.79 -2.46
CA GLY A 22 9.01 15.01 -3.38
C GLY A 22 8.76 13.93 -4.44
N LYS A 23 9.30 12.72 -4.29
CA LYS A 23 9.22 11.65 -5.28
C LYS A 23 8.22 10.62 -4.80
N ALA A 24 7.25 10.31 -5.65
CA ALA A 24 6.34 9.19 -5.45
C ALA A 24 7.14 7.94 -5.02
N ASP A 25 6.66 7.26 -4.00
CA ASP A 25 7.20 5.97 -3.59
C ASP A 25 7.11 4.98 -4.76
N ASN A 26 8.06 4.05 -4.76
CA ASN A 26 8.08 2.97 -5.75
C ASN A 26 7.09 1.88 -5.34
N LEU A 27 5.81 2.05 -5.66
CA LEU A 27 4.76 1.09 -5.31
C LEU A 27 5.05 -0.32 -5.82
N ARG A 28 5.87 -0.48 -6.87
CA ARG A 28 6.35 -1.80 -7.33
C ARG A 28 7.21 -2.56 -6.33
N ARG A 29 7.59 -1.95 -5.20
CA ARG A 29 8.21 -2.66 -4.07
C ARG A 29 7.25 -3.63 -3.40
N LEU A 30 5.93 -3.38 -3.48
CA LEU A 30 4.94 -4.32 -2.97
C LEU A 30 4.82 -5.53 -3.90
N ILE A 31 4.76 -6.71 -3.30
CA ILE A 31 4.54 -7.96 -4.03
C ILE A 31 3.18 -7.89 -4.72
N GLY A 32 3.15 -8.12 -6.03
CA GLY A 32 1.93 -8.08 -6.85
C GLY A 32 1.65 -6.74 -7.55
N ILE A 33 2.40 -5.69 -7.23
CA ILE A 33 2.30 -4.42 -7.94
C ILE A 33 3.21 -4.43 -9.18
N GLY A 34 2.61 -4.78 -10.31
CA GLY A 34 3.24 -4.62 -11.63
C GLY A 34 3.28 -3.16 -12.12
N PRO A 35 4.02 -2.87 -13.21
CA PRO A 35 4.12 -1.52 -13.79
C PRO A 35 2.77 -0.96 -14.26
N VAL A 36 1.85 -1.82 -14.70
CA VAL A 36 0.47 -1.44 -15.09
C VAL A 36 -0.31 -0.96 -13.87
N ASN A 37 -0.25 -1.72 -12.77
CA ASN A 37 -0.96 -1.39 -11.54
C ASN A 37 -0.41 -0.13 -10.90
N GLU A 38 0.91 0.04 -10.87
CA GLU A 38 1.53 1.27 -10.40
C GLU A 38 1.01 2.48 -11.18
N LYS A 39 0.90 2.37 -12.52
CA LYS A 39 0.38 3.47 -13.34
C LYS A 39 -1.08 3.79 -13.02
N LEU A 40 -1.92 2.77 -12.83
CA LEU A 40 -3.32 2.94 -12.43
C LEU A 40 -3.44 3.58 -11.05
N LEU A 41 -2.70 3.08 -10.06
CA LEU A 41 -2.65 3.63 -8.71
C LEU A 41 -2.19 5.09 -8.71
N LYS A 42 -1.14 5.42 -9.46
CA LYS A 42 -0.68 6.80 -9.65
C LYS A 42 -1.76 7.67 -10.29
N GLY A 43 -2.51 7.13 -11.27
CA GLY A 43 -3.67 7.80 -11.86
C GLY A 43 -4.79 8.08 -10.86
N LEU A 44 -4.96 7.21 -9.86
CA LEU A 44 -5.89 7.39 -8.74
C LEU A 44 -5.36 8.33 -7.64
N GLY A 45 -4.16 8.89 -7.79
CA GLY A 45 -3.51 9.74 -6.79
C GLY A 45 -2.82 8.96 -5.66
N VAL A 46 -2.69 7.64 -5.79
CA VAL A 46 -1.95 6.78 -4.87
C VAL A 46 -0.50 6.73 -5.32
N THR A 47 0.36 7.43 -4.60
CA THR A 47 1.78 7.59 -4.94
C THR A 47 2.71 7.25 -3.79
N SER A 48 2.16 6.95 -2.59
CA SER A 48 2.95 6.69 -1.38
C SER A 48 2.51 5.42 -0.66
N TYR A 49 3.44 4.70 0.00
CA TYR A 49 3.08 3.51 0.78
C TYR A 49 2.14 3.85 1.94
N ALA A 50 2.31 5.02 2.55
CA ALA A 50 1.43 5.48 3.63
C ALA A 50 -0.05 5.56 3.22
N GLN A 51 -0.34 5.86 1.94
CA GLN A 51 -1.71 5.89 1.44
C GLN A 51 -2.31 4.47 1.35
N ILE A 52 -1.52 3.51 0.86
CA ILE A 52 -1.91 2.10 0.77
C ILE A 52 -2.10 1.51 2.18
N ALA A 53 -1.18 1.83 3.10
CA ALA A 53 -1.26 1.41 4.51
C ALA A 53 -2.52 1.93 5.23
N ALA A 54 -3.09 3.05 4.74
CA ALA A 54 -4.30 3.66 5.27
C ALA A 54 -5.59 3.17 4.59
N TRP A 55 -5.51 2.28 3.59
CA TRP A 55 -6.70 1.74 2.94
C TRP A 55 -7.55 0.92 3.90
N THR A 56 -8.86 1.12 3.79
CA THR A 56 -9.86 0.27 4.46
C THR A 56 -10.23 -0.91 3.57
N ALA A 57 -10.91 -1.91 4.13
CA ALA A 57 -11.44 -3.02 3.33
C ALA A 57 -12.37 -2.56 2.18
N ALA A 58 -13.08 -1.45 2.36
CA ALA A 58 -13.90 -0.84 1.32
C ALA A 58 -13.04 -0.21 0.20
N ASP A 59 -11.94 0.45 0.55
CA ASP A 59 -11.01 1.00 -0.44
C ASP A 59 -10.30 -0.12 -1.18
N VAL A 60 -9.86 -1.17 -0.49
CA VAL A 60 -9.29 -2.37 -1.11
C VAL A 60 -10.25 -2.92 -2.16
N LYS A 61 -11.52 -3.16 -1.81
CA LYS A 61 -12.51 -3.69 -2.75
C LYS A 61 -12.71 -2.77 -3.96
N ARG A 62 -12.74 -1.45 -3.76
CA ARG A 62 -12.85 -0.46 -4.85
C ARG A 62 -11.62 -0.52 -5.77
N ILE A 63 -10.42 -0.58 -5.19
CA ILE A 63 -9.17 -0.63 -5.97
C ILE A 63 -9.05 -1.99 -6.67
N GLU A 64 -9.44 -3.09 -6.04
CA GLU A 64 -9.49 -4.43 -6.65
C GLU A 64 -10.39 -4.45 -7.88
N ASP A 65 -11.58 -3.83 -7.81
CA ASP A 65 -12.49 -3.67 -8.94
C ASP A 65 -11.86 -2.85 -10.08
N VAL A 66 -11.24 -1.71 -9.76
CA VAL A 66 -10.57 -0.84 -10.74
C VAL A 66 -9.36 -1.51 -11.39
N LEU A 67 -8.59 -2.27 -10.62
CA LEU A 67 -7.41 -2.99 -11.09
C LEU A 67 -7.78 -4.35 -11.73
N ASN A 68 -9.05 -4.74 -11.70
CA ASN A 68 -9.54 -6.06 -12.12
C ASN A 68 -8.75 -7.21 -11.45
N PHE A 69 -8.41 -7.02 -10.18
CA PHE A 69 -7.62 -7.91 -9.35
C PHE A 69 -8.49 -8.47 -8.23
N ASP A 70 -9.18 -9.56 -8.52
CA ASP A 70 -10.06 -10.19 -7.54
C ASP A 70 -9.23 -10.82 -6.40
N GLY A 71 -9.29 -10.20 -5.22
CA GLY A 71 -8.69 -10.72 -3.98
C GLY A 71 -7.16 -10.68 -3.89
N ARG A 72 -6.43 -10.12 -4.86
CA ARG A 72 -4.96 -10.11 -4.81
C ARG A 72 -4.42 -9.16 -3.75
N ILE A 73 -5.04 -8.00 -3.53
CA ILE A 73 -4.55 -7.02 -2.55
C ILE A 73 -4.62 -7.62 -1.14
N ALA A 74 -5.69 -8.36 -0.84
CA ALA A 74 -5.85 -9.10 0.41
C ALA A 74 -4.94 -10.33 0.48
N ARG A 75 -4.85 -11.14 -0.59
CA ARG A 75 -4.01 -12.35 -0.64
C ARG A 75 -2.53 -12.03 -0.47
N GLU A 76 -2.09 -10.95 -1.09
CA GLU A 76 -0.70 -10.48 -1.03
C GLU A 76 -0.49 -9.53 0.16
N GLN A 77 -1.52 -9.19 0.93
CA GLN A 77 -1.40 -8.36 2.13
C GLN A 77 -0.74 -7.00 1.85
N TRP A 78 -1.14 -6.31 0.78
CA TRP A 78 -0.51 -5.04 0.37
C TRP A 78 -0.54 -3.99 1.48
N ILE A 79 -1.60 -3.93 2.28
CA ILE A 79 -1.71 -3.01 3.41
C ILE A 79 -0.60 -3.28 4.44
N GLU A 80 -0.36 -4.54 4.79
CA GLU A 80 0.66 -4.92 5.78
C GLU A 80 2.08 -4.67 5.25
N GLN A 81 2.32 -4.97 3.97
CA GLN A 81 3.57 -4.63 3.29
C GLN A 81 3.82 -3.12 3.27
N ALA A 82 2.80 -2.35 2.88
CA ALA A 82 2.85 -0.89 2.82
C ALA A 82 3.13 -0.29 4.19
N LYS A 83 2.55 -0.84 5.27
CA LYS A 83 2.85 -0.40 6.64
C LYS A 83 4.32 -0.56 6.99
N LEU A 84 4.92 -1.72 6.68
CA LEU A 84 6.34 -1.97 6.94
C LEU A 84 7.24 -1.04 6.11
N LEU A 85 6.93 -0.88 4.81
CA LEU A 85 7.67 0.02 3.93
C LEU A 85 7.54 1.49 4.33
N ALA A 86 6.34 1.92 4.73
CA ALA A 86 6.07 3.27 5.22
C ALA A 86 6.76 3.55 6.57
N ALA A 87 6.91 2.53 7.42
CA ALA A 87 7.67 2.61 8.67
C ALA A 87 9.20 2.60 8.44
N GLY A 88 9.66 2.26 7.23
CA GLY A 88 11.08 2.06 6.94
C GLY A 88 11.63 0.71 7.45
N ASP A 89 10.76 -0.21 7.83
CA ASP A 89 11.10 -1.55 8.31
C ASP A 89 11.38 -2.51 7.15
N GLU A 90 12.31 -2.13 6.27
CA GLU A 90 12.69 -2.92 5.09
C GLU A 90 13.21 -4.31 5.46
N LYS A 91 13.86 -4.43 6.63
CA LYS A 91 14.34 -5.71 7.16
C LYS A 91 13.19 -6.66 7.48
N GLU A 92 12.15 -6.18 8.18
CA GLU A 92 11.00 -7.02 8.53
C GLU A 92 10.13 -7.28 7.30
N PHE A 93 10.01 -6.30 6.40
CA PHE A 93 9.41 -6.49 5.09
C PHE A 93 10.10 -7.64 4.33
N ALA A 94 11.42 -7.59 4.17
CA ALA A 94 12.16 -8.65 3.47
C ALA A 94 12.08 -10.01 4.18
N ARG A 95 12.01 -10.02 5.53
CA ARG A 95 11.87 -11.24 6.33
C ARG A 95 10.48 -11.89 6.17
N ARG A 96 9.42 -11.08 6.19
CA ARG A 96 8.02 -11.54 6.10
C ARG A 96 7.56 -11.76 4.66
N PHE A 97 8.11 -11.00 3.72
CA PHE A 97 7.73 -10.97 2.31
C PHE A 97 8.96 -11.11 1.39
N PRO A 98 9.67 -12.25 1.43
CA PRO A 98 10.91 -12.45 0.66
C PRO A 98 10.68 -12.57 -0.86
N THR A 99 9.47 -12.88 -1.31
CA THR A 99 9.14 -13.13 -2.73
C THR A 99 8.83 -11.88 -3.55
N ALA A 100 9.18 -10.68 -3.05
CA ALA A 100 8.89 -9.41 -3.74
C ALA A 100 9.55 -9.26 -5.13
N GLY A 101 10.42 -10.21 -5.52
CA GLY A 101 11.10 -10.23 -6.81
C GLY A 101 10.76 -11.40 -7.74
N THR A 102 9.73 -12.22 -7.47
CA THR A 102 9.44 -13.44 -8.26
C THR A 102 8.02 -13.46 -8.85
N ALA A 103 7.52 -12.31 -9.30
CA ALA A 103 6.45 -12.32 -10.28
C ALA A 103 7.10 -12.32 -11.67
N SER A 104 7.24 -13.53 -12.24
CA SER A 104 7.53 -13.73 -13.67
C SER A 104 6.43 -13.12 -14.54
#